data_AF-A0A1H8NXK6-F1
#
_entry.id   AF-A0A1H8NXK6-F1
#
_cell.length_a   1.000
_cell.length_b   1.000
_cell.length_c   1.000
_cell.angle_alpha   90.00
_cell.angle_beta   90.00
_cell.angle_gamma   90.00
#
_symmetry.space_group_name_H-M   'P 1'
#
loop_
_entity.id
_entity.type
_entity.pdbx_description
1 polymer ?
#
loop_
_entity_poly.entity_id
_entity_poly.type
_entity_poly.pdbx_seq_one_letter_code
_entity_poly.pdbx_strand_id
1 'polypeptide(L)'
;MTYLEELVRGKRYLNRWLRYRLAAPRVPDLRRLLHGRNVVVVGSAPFSTKVCGWDDSFRVLTINASQVAAEGWLTRPPDVTLMQFNQIEGPNAAAVEVRRVLQHAKTGLLCVLNWRHELDRLLRGLDAFDYRYDDLMLISRHERIALMHRMTGRLNLELEGEGKWSNGIVGAALAINSGAANVILTGIDPLSKGHKYNSLNLSRMHRETDLLALQIFAEQRLPVFTADPHVAQSTNLALWPLKHAVGLNGHAV
;
A
#
# COMPACT_ATOMS: atom_id res chain seq x y z
N MET A 1 13.59 15.18 -26.99
CA MET A 1 12.24 15.62 -26.57
C MET A 1 11.94 16.92 -27.28
N THR A 2 10.72 17.09 -27.77
CA THR A 2 10.32 18.28 -28.55
C THR A 2 9.73 19.35 -27.63
N TYR A 3 9.96 20.63 -27.94
CA TYR A 3 9.48 21.79 -27.17
C TYR A 3 7.97 21.75 -26.85
N LEU A 4 7.17 21.15 -27.73
CA LEU A 4 5.73 20.96 -27.55
C LEU A 4 5.40 20.02 -26.37
N GLU A 5 6.19 18.97 -26.17
CA GLU A 5 6.01 18.00 -25.08
C GLU A 5 6.27 18.64 -23.72
N GLU A 6 7.27 19.51 -23.64
CA GLU A 6 7.61 20.26 -22.42
C GLU A 6 6.50 21.25 -22.03
N LEU A 7 5.93 21.96 -23.00
CA LEU A 7 4.80 22.86 -22.77
C LEU A 7 3.56 22.12 -22.25
N VAL A 8 3.21 20.98 -22.86
CA VAL A 8 2.08 20.15 -22.42
C VAL A 8 2.31 19.61 -21.00
N ARG A 9 3.54 19.17 -20.70
CA ARG A 9 3.93 18.69 -19.38
C ARG A 9 3.87 19.81 -18.34
N GLY A 10 4.37 21.01 -18.66
CA GLY A 10 4.33 22.19 -17.81
C GLY A 10 2.89 22.64 -17.50
N LYS A 11 2.02 22.72 -18.52
CA LYS A 11 0.60 23.04 -18.32
C LYS A 11 -0.10 22.01 -17.43
N ARG A 12 0.19 20.73 -17.64
CA ARG A 12 -0.37 19.65 -16.81
C ARG A 12 0.12 19.73 -15.37
N TYR A 13 1.40 20.00 -15.16
CA TYR A 13 1.99 20.21 -13.84
C TYR A 13 1.30 21.37 -13.12
N LEU A 14 1.25 22.55 -13.75
CA LEU A 14 0.65 23.76 -13.16
C LEU A 14 -0.82 23.52 -12.81
N ASN A 15 -1.58 22.90 -13.71
CA ASN A 15 -2.99 22.58 -13.46
C ASN A 15 -3.17 21.67 -12.24
N ARG A 16 -2.35 20.61 -12.11
CA ARG A 16 -2.42 19.70 -10.97
C ARG A 16 -1.95 20.35 -9.68
N TRP A 17 -0.91 21.16 -9.74
CA TRP A 17 -0.40 21.90 -8.59
C TRP A 17 -1.46 22.87 -8.07
N LEU A 18 -2.09 23.65 -8.96
CA LEU A 18 -3.19 24.55 -8.62
C LEU A 18 -4.35 23.78 -7.99
N ARG A 19 -4.80 22.68 -8.61
CA ARG A 19 -5.89 21.85 -8.06
C ARG A 19 -5.55 21.29 -6.69
N TYR A 20 -4.32 20.81 -6.49
CA TYR A 20 -3.87 20.31 -5.18
C TYR A 20 -3.87 21.41 -4.12
N ARG A 21 -3.36 22.61 -4.45
CA ARG A 21 -3.34 23.76 -3.53
C ARG A 21 -4.75 24.25 -3.19
N LEU A 22 -5.63 24.37 -4.20
CA LEU A 22 -7.00 24.84 -4.03
C LEU A 22 -7.89 23.84 -3.30
N ALA A 23 -7.72 22.54 -3.57
CA ALA A 23 -8.49 21.50 -2.91
C ALA A 23 -8.11 21.32 -1.43
N ALA A 24 -6.90 21.76 -1.03
CA ALA A 24 -6.35 21.59 0.32
C ALA A 24 -6.68 20.20 0.91
N PRO A 25 -6.33 19.11 0.20
CA PRO A 25 -6.81 17.76 0.51
C PRO A 25 -6.41 17.35 1.92
N ARG A 26 -7.36 16.74 2.62
CA ARG A 26 -7.11 16.15 3.94
C ARG A 26 -6.20 14.94 3.78
N VAL A 27 -5.38 14.68 4.78
CA VAL A 27 -4.62 13.44 4.85
C VAL A 27 -5.56 12.35 5.38
N PRO A 28 -5.73 11.21 4.67
CA PRO A 28 -6.56 10.11 5.14
C PRO A 28 -6.00 9.55 6.46
N ASP A 29 -6.90 9.21 7.39
CA ASP A 29 -6.56 8.78 8.75
C ASP A 29 -7.45 7.59 9.16
N LEU A 30 -6.82 6.49 9.58
CA LEU A 30 -7.46 5.28 10.08
C LEU A 30 -7.19 5.06 11.58
N ARG A 31 -6.96 6.14 12.35
CA ARG A 31 -6.61 6.09 13.79
C ARG A 31 -7.50 5.16 14.61
N ARG A 32 -8.81 5.15 14.35
CA ARG A 32 -9.77 4.27 15.04
C ARG A 32 -9.37 2.79 14.98
N LEU A 33 -8.80 2.36 13.86
CA LEU A 33 -8.44 0.95 13.61
C LEU A 33 -6.98 0.65 13.94
N LEU A 34 -6.06 1.57 13.61
CA LEU A 34 -4.63 1.26 13.55
C LEU A 34 -3.79 1.84 14.70
N HIS A 35 -4.31 2.81 15.46
CA HIS A 35 -3.53 3.51 16.46
C HIS A 35 -2.98 2.57 17.55
N GLY A 36 -1.67 2.62 17.78
CA GLY A 36 -0.98 1.80 18.77
C GLY A 36 -0.90 0.31 18.44
N ARG A 37 -1.34 -0.11 17.23
CA ARG A 37 -1.34 -1.53 16.81
C ARG A 37 -0.11 -1.89 15.99
N ASN A 38 0.24 -3.17 15.99
CA ASN A 38 1.13 -3.75 14.99
C ASN A 38 0.31 -4.00 13.72
N VAL A 39 0.66 -3.33 12.63
CA VAL A 39 -0.07 -3.42 11.36
C VAL A 39 0.75 -4.17 10.33
N VAL A 40 0.21 -5.27 9.81
CA VAL A 40 0.80 -6.03 8.72
C VAL A 40 0.21 -5.57 7.40
N VAL A 41 1.05 -5.02 6.54
CA VAL A 41 0.68 -4.58 5.19
C VAL A 41 1.06 -5.69 4.21
N VAL A 42 0.04 -6.35 3.66
CA VAL A 42 0.20 -7.48 2.75
C VAL A 42 0.11 -7.01 1.30
N GLY A 43 1.21 -7.11 0.57
CA GLY A 43 1.32 -6.82 -0.85
C GLY A 43 1.15 -8.03 -1.76
N SER A 44 1.32 -7.82 -3.06
CA SER A 44 0.96 -8.77 -4.12
C SER A 44 2.13 -9.60 -4.66
N ALA A 45 3.30 -9.54 -4.01
CA ALA A 45 4.45 -10.37 -4.41
C ALA A 45 4.11 -11.87 -4.22
N PRO A 46 4.81 -12.79 -4.92
CA PRO A 46 4.46 -14.22 -4.93
C PRO A 46 4.44 -14.88 -3.55
N PHE A 47 5.22 -14.36 -2.60
CA PHE A 47 5.32 -14.85 -1.24
C PHE A 47 4.82 -13.80 -0.25
N SER A 48 4.02 -14.23 0.73
CA SER A 48 3.77 -13.46 1.94
C SER A 48 4.22 -14.30 3.14
N THR A 49 5.12 -13.75 3.93
CA THR A 49 5.64 -14.37 5.15
C THR A 49 4.68 -14.09 6.31
N LYS A 50 4.24 -15.15 7.00
CA LYS A 50 3.55 -14.98 8.29
C LYS A 50 4.48 -14.27 9.27
N VAL A 51 4.02 -13.18 9.85
CA VAL A 51 4.80 -12.37 10.78
C VAL A 51 5.11 -13.17 12.06
N CYS A 52 6.34 -13.10 12.55
CA CYS A 52 6.72 -13.71 13.82
C CYS A 52 6.05 -13.00 14.99
N GLY A 53 5.57 -13.77 15.98
CA GLY A 53 4.78 -13.26 17.10
C GLY A 53 3.32 -12.98 16.75
N TRP A 54 2.82 -13.51 15.62
CA TRP A 54 1.44 -13.33 15.18
C TRP A 54 0.41 -13.72 16.25
N ASP A 55 -0.45 -12.78 16.61
CA ASP A 55 -1.59 -12.96 17.50
C ASP A 55 -2.77 -12.07 17.08
N ASP A 56 -3.86 -12.11 17.85
CA ASP A 56 -5.10 -11.39 17.56
C ASP A 56 -5.03 -9.86 17.78
N SER A 57 -3.93 -9.35 18.33
CA SER A 57 -3.68 -7.93 18.52
C SER A 57 -3.19 -7.24 17.24
N PHE A 58 -2.63 -8.00 16.30
CA PHE A 58 -2.22 -7.48 15.00
C PHE A 58 -3.44 -7.02 14.19
N ARG A 59 -3.19 -6.06 13.30
CA ARG A 59 -4.15 -5.62 12.29
C ARG A 59 -3.60 -5.89 10.91
N VAL A 60 -4.46 -6.26 9.98
CA VAL A 60 -4.07 -6.60 8.60
C VAL A 60 -4.64 -5.59 7.64
N LEU A 61 -3.74 -5.04 6.84
CA LEU A 61 -4.06 -4.16 5.73
C LEU A 61 -3.62 -4.88 4.44
N THR A 62 -4.54 -5.21 3.55
CA THR A 62 -4.23 -5.90 2.29
C THR A 62 -4.30 -4.93 1.10
N ILE A 63 -3.50 -5.21 0.08
CA ILE A 63 -3.51 -4.46 -1.17
C ILE A 63 -4.26 -5.25 -2.25
N ASN A 64 -5.36 -4.71 -2.78
CA ASN A 64 -6.19 -5.41 -3.77
C ASN A 64 -6.52 -6.85 -3.29
N ALA A 65 -6.20 -7.88 -4.11
CA ALA A 65 -6.39 -9.29 -3.78
C ALA A 65 -5.28 -9.93 -2.93
N SER A 66 -4.44 -9.15 -2.24
CA SER A 66 -3.33 -9.70 -1.46
C SER A 66 -3.73 -10.55 -0.26
N GLN A 67 -5.00 -10.49 0.17
CA GLN A 67 -5.54 -11.43 1.16
C GLN A 67 -5.36 -12.90 0.72
N VAL A 68 -5.45 -13.19 -0.58
CA VAL A 68 -5.27 -14.55 -1.14
C VAL A 68 -3.83 -15.02 -0.99
N ALA A 69 -2.86 -14.11 -1.10
CA ALA A 69 -1.46 -14.44 -0.85
C ALA A 69 -1.18 -14.76 0.62
N ALA A 70 -2.05 -14.33 1.54
CA ALA A 70 -1.95 -14.54 2.98
C ALA A 70 -2.88 -15.62 3.53
N GLU A 71 -3.73 -16.25 2.71
CA GLU A 71 -4.72 -17.27 3.14
C GLU A 71 -4.11 -18.40 3.98
N GLY A 72 -2.85 -18.77 3.74
CA GLY A 72 -2.15 -19.80 4.51
C GLY A 72 -1.92 -19.45 6.00
N TRP A 73 -2.05 -18.18 6.39
CA TRP A 73 -1.87 -17.75 7.79
C TRP A 73 -2.89 -16.72 8.28
N LEU A 74 -3.61 -16.06 7.38
CA LEU A 74 -4.66 -15.11 7.67
C LEU A 74 -5.95 -15.86 7.99
N THR A 75 -6.23 -16.04 9.29
CA THR A 75 -7.37 -16.84 9.78
C THR A 75 -8.69 -16.08 9.83
N ARG A 76 -8.65 -14.76 9.66
CA ARG A 76 -9.80 -13.85 9.69
C ARG A 76 -9.70 -12.89 8.51
N PRO A 77 -10.82 -12.33 8.03
CA PRO A 77 -10.78 -11.28 7.02
C PRO A 77 -9.83 -10.14 7.41
N PRO A 78 -9.19 -9.49 6.43
CA PRO A 78 -8.35 -8.34 6.74
C PRO A 78 -9.17 -7.21 7.36
N ASP A 79 -8.56 -6.47 8.28
CA ASP A 79 -9.19 -5.30 8.91
C ASP A 79 -9.38 -4.16 7.90
N VAL A 80 -8.46 -4.02 6.95
CA VAL A 80 -8.49 -2.99 5.90
C VAL A 80 -8.06 -3.59 4.56
N THR A 81 -8.74 -3.22 3.47
CA THR A 81 -8.27 -3.46 2.11
C THR A 81 -8.10 -2.14 1.36
N LEU A 82 -6.91 -1.86 0.82
CA LEU A 82 -6.74 -0.79 -0.17
C LEU A 82 -6.90 -1.35 -1.59
N MET A 83 -8.02 -1.01 -2.22
CA MET A 83 -8.35 -1.47 -3.56
C MET A 83 -8.24 -0.34 -4.58
N GLN A 84 -7.49 -0.56 -5.66
CA GLN A 84 -7.46 0.35 -6.79
C GLN A 84 -8.77 0.23 -7.59
N PHE A 85 -9.37 1.37 -7.97
CA PHE A 85 -10.65 1.39 -8.71
C PHE A 85 -10.68 0.47 -9.94
N ASN A 86 -9.57 0.38 -10.69
CA ASN A 86 -9.46 -0.49 -11.86
C ASN A 86 -9.63 -1.98 -11.54
N GLN A 87 -9.43 -2.44 -10.31
CA GLN A 87 -9.65 -3.85 -9.96
C GLN A 87 -11.14 -4.21 -9.93
N ILE A 88 -11.99 -3.21 -9.68
CA ILE A 88 -13.43 -3.39 -9.51
C ILE A 88 -14.14 -3.50 -10.86
N GLU A 89 -13.76 -2.69 -11.85
CA GLU A 89 -14.45 -2.64 -13.14
C GLU A 89 -13.52 -2.71 -14.36
N GLY A 90 -12.20 -2.79 -14.14
CA GLY A 90 -11.24 -2.86 -15.22
C GLY A 90 -11.40 -4.14 -16.04
N PRO A 91 -11.29 -4.07 -17.38
CA PRO A 91 -11.43 -5.23 -18.26
C PRO A 91 -10.13 -6.01 -18.44
N ASN A 92 -9.00 -5.52 -17.92
CA ASN A 92 -7.70 -6.19 -18.08
C ASN A 92 -7.66 -7.51 -17.27
N ALA A 93 -6.83 -8.46 -17.73
CA ALA A 93 -6.73 -9.79 -17.15
C ALA A 93 -6.42 -9.77 -15.63
N ALA A 94 -5.57 -8.85 -15.17
CA ALA A 94 -5.26 -8.71 -13.75
C ALA A 94 -6.48 -8.32 -12.91
N ALA A 95 -7.31 -7.39 -13.41
CA ALA A 95 -8.54 -6.98 -12.74
C ALA A 95 -9.61 -8.08 -12.76
N VAL A 96 -9.72 -8.82 -13.87
CA VAL A 96 -10.60 -10.00 -13.95
C VAL A 96 -10.17 -11.05 -12.91
N GLU A 97 -8.87 -11.33 -12.83
CA GLU A 97 -8.34 -12.30 -11.88
C GLU A 97 -8.55 -11.85 -10.43
N VAL A 98 -8.33 -10.57 -10.11
CA VAL A 98 -8.62 -10.01 -8.79
C VAL A 98 -10.08 -10.24 -8.39
N ARG A 99 -11.05 -9.99 -9.28
CA ARG A 99 -12.46 -10.26 -8.98
C ARG A 99 -12.75 -11.74 -8.79
N ARG A 100 -12.13 -12.60 -9.61
CA ARG A 100 -12.28 -14.06 -9.51
C ARG A 100 -11.81 -14.58 -8.15
N VAL A 101 -10.63 -14.15 -7.68
CA VAL A 101 -10.06 -14.64 -6.41
C VAL A 101 -10.66 -13.98 -5.18
N LEU A 102 -11.26 -12.80 -5.33
CA LEU A 102 -11.98 -12.12 -4.25
C LEU A 102 -13.47 -12.47 -4.20
N GLN A 103 -13.94 -13.38 -5.05
CA GLN A 103 -15.34 -13.74 -5.11
C GLN A 103 -15.81 -14.28 -3.74
N HIS A 104 -16.93 -13.76 -3.23
CA HIS A 104 -17.49 -14.08 -1.89
C HIS A 104 -16.60 -13.71 -0.70
N ALA A 105 -15.45 -13.07 -0.93
CA ALA A 105 -14.55 -12.70 0.13
C ALA A 105 -14.98 -11.39 0.81
N LYS A 106 -14.36 -11.08 1.96
CA LYS A 106 -14.72 -9.89 2.74
C LYS A 106 -13.53 -9.18 3.36
N THR A 107 -13.75 -7.93 3.78
CA THR A 107 -12.81 -7.09 4.55
C THR A 107 -13.58 -6.29 5.60
N GLY A 108 -12.91 -5.76 6.62
CA GLY A 108 -13.53 -4.81 7.54
C GLY A 108 -13.80 -3.47 6.83
N LEU A 109 -12.76 -2.65 6.70
CA LEU A 109 -12.81 -1.38 5.99
C LEU A 109 -12.28 -1.52 4.56
N LEU A 110 -13.12 -1.24 3.57
CA LEU A 110 -12.71 -1.11 2.18
C LEU A 110 -12.31 0.34 1.86
N CYS A 111 -11.05 0.56 1.52
CA CYS A 111 -10.51 1.83 1.03
C CYS A 111 -10.34 1.80 -0.49
N VAL A 112 -11.23 2.46 -1.25
CA VAL A 112 -11.16 2.52 -2.71
C VAL A 112 -10.37 3.74 -3.18
N LEU A 113 -9.29 3.49 -3.92
CA LEU A 113 -8.38 4.52 -4.39
C LEU A 113 -8.83 5.10 -5.74
N ASN A 114 -8.99 6.43 -5.78
CA ASN A 114 -9.26 7.23 -6.96
C ASN A 114 -10.51 6.76 -7.74
N TRP A 115 -11.59 6.42 -7.02
CA TRP A 115 -12.92 6.30 -7.63
C TRP A 115 -13.38 7.66 -8.14
N ARG A 116 -13.96 7.70 -9.35
CA ARG A 116 -14.35 8.95 -10.04
C ARG A 116 -15.77 8.94 -10.58
N HIS A 117 -16.49 7.84 -10.33
CA HIS A 117 -17.85 7.66 -10.77
C HIS A 117 -18.79 7.78 -9.57
N GLU A 118 -20.09 7.69 -9.83
CA GLU A 118 -21.10 7.66 -8.77
C GLU A 118 -20.91 6.45 -7.85
N LEU A 119 -21.36 6.61 -6.60
CA LEU A 119 -21.28 5.57 -5.58
C LEU A 119 -22.04 4.31 -6.00
N ASP A 120 -23.23 4.43 -6.60
CA ASP A 120 -24.03 3.27 -7.01
C ASP A 120 -23.30 2.38 -8.02
N ARG A 121 -22.46 2.97 -8.89
CA ARG A 121 -21.66 2.18 -9.83
C ARG A 121 -20.57 1.38 -9.10
N LEU A 122 -20.00 1.93 -8.03
CA LEU A 122 -19.05 1.21 -7.19
C LEU A 122 -19.74 0.03 -6.52
N LEU A 123 -20.90 0.27 -5.90
CA LEU A 123 -21.67 -0.76 -5.20
C LEU A 123 -22.03 -1.92 -6.13
N ARG A 124 -22.59 -1.62 -7.32
CA ARG A 124 -22.86 -2.65 -8.34
C ARG A 124 -21.61 -3.41 -8.78
N GLY A 125 -20.49 -2.70 -8.93
CA GLY A 125 -19.22 -3.31 -9.29
C GLY A 125 -18.72 -4.32 -8.26
N LEU A 126 -18.87 -4.00 -6.96
CA LEU A 126 -18.52 -4.88 -5.85
C LEU A 126 -19.50 -6.06 -5.71
N ASP A 127 -20.81 -5.80 -5.85
CA ASP A 127 -21.84 -6.83 -5.79
C ASP A 127 -21.73 -7.85 -6.93
N ALA A 128 -21.25 -7.44 -8.12
CA ALA A 128 -21.10 -8.33 -9.27
C ALA A 128 -20.17 -9.54 -9.03
N PHE A 129 -19.31 -9.48 -8.01
CA PHE A 129 -18.48 -10.62 -7.56
C PHE A 129 -18.64 -10.89 -6.06
N ASP A 130 -19.70 -10.38 -5.43
CA ASP A 130 -20.04 -10.62 -4.02
C ASP A 130 -18.91 -10.29 -3.03
N TYR A 131 -18.17 -9.19 -3.25
CA TYR A 131 -17.14 -8.75 -2.31
C TYR A 131 -17.73 -7.89 -1.20
N ARG A 132 -17.66 -8.39 0.04
CA ARG A 132 -18.31 -7.77 1.20
C ARG A 132 -17.35 -6.91 2.02
N TYR A 133 -17.90 -5.90 2.67
CA TYR A 133 -17.17 -5.02 3.58
C TYR A 133 -18.09 -4.48 4.66
N ASP A 134 -17.54 -4.15 5.83
CA ASP A 134 -18.29 -3.56 6.93
C ASP A 134 -18.40 -2.03 6.76
N ASP A 135 -17.29 -1.37 6.39
CA ASP A 135 -17.19 0.06 6.18
C ASP A 135 -16.56 0.39 4.79
N LEU A 136 -16.90 1.53 4.21
CA LEU A 136 -16.35 2.02 2.93
C LEU A 136 -15.75 3.42 3.07
N MET A 137 -14.54 3.61 2.58
CA MET A 137 -13.85 4.90 2.46
C MET A 137 -13.35 5.11 1.03
N LEU A 138 -13.65 6.27 0.45
CA LEU A 138 -13.07 6.68 -0.83
C LEU A 138 -11.85 7.56 -0.56
N ILE A 139 -10.71 7.23 -1.16
CA ILE A 139 -9.49 8.03 -1.07
C ILE A 139 -9.17 8.57 -2.46
N SER A 140 -9.33 9.87 -2.64
CA SER A 140 -9.01 10.55 -3.89
C SER A 140 -7.50 10.56 -4.16
N ARG A 141 -7.14 10.88 -5.41
CA ARG A 141 -5.73 11.09 -5.77
C ARG A 141 -5.09 12.22 -4.94
N HIS A 142 -5.81 13.30 -4.67
CA HIS A 142 -5.25 14.44 -3.95
C HIS A 142 -4.98 14.10 -2.48
N GLU A 143 -5.86 13.34 -1.84
CA GLU A 143 -5.68 12.84 -0.47
C GLU A 143 -4.49 11.87 -0.38
N ARG A 144 -4.36 10.98 -1.36
CA ARG A 144 -3.18 10.12 -1.50
C ARG A 144 -1.88 10.92 -1.68
N ILE A 145 -1.88 11.96 -2.51
CA ILE A 145 -0.72 12.86 -2.67
C ILE A 145 -0.43 13.58 -1.35
N ALA A 146 -1.46 14.04 -0.64
CA ALA A 146 -1.32 14.71 0.65
C ALA A 146 -0.68 13.79 1.69
N LEU A 147 -1.12 12.54 1.76
CA LEU A 147 -0.52 11.50 2.61
C LEU A 147 0.96 11.34 2.31
N MET A 148 1.31 11.07 1.04
CA MET A 148 2.70 10.82 0.68
C MET A 148 3.57 12.06 0.81
N HIS A 149 3.05 13.25 0.54
CA HIS A 149 3.75 14.51 0.79
C HIS A 149 4.04 14.70 2.28
N ARG A 150 3.08 14.42 3.17
CA ARG A 150 3.29 14.46 4.62
C ARG A 150 4.35 13.44 5.07
N MET A 151 4.30 12.22 4.54
CA MET A 151 5.18 11.14 4.96
C MET A 151 6.60 11.24 4.40
N THR A 152 6.78 11.88 3.24
CA THR A 152 8.09 11.97 2.57
C THR A 152 8.71 13.36 2.61
N GLY A 153 7.94 14.39 2.96
CA GLY A 153 8.35 15.80 2.82
C GLY A 153 8.49 16.26 1.37
N ARG A 154 8.15 15.43 0.38
CA ARG A 154 8.32 15.71 -1.05
C ARG A 154 6.98 15.71 -1.76
N LEU A 155 6.66 16.82 -2.42
CA LEU A 155 5.47 16.90 -3.25
C LEU A 155 5.71 16.16 -4.58
N ASN A 156 4.93 15.13 -4.83
CA ASN A 156 4.89 14.45 -6.12
C ASN A 156 3.42 14.36 -6.58
N LEU A 157 3.14 14.99 -7.73
CA LEU A 157 1.80 15.14 -8.30
C LEU A 157 1.34 13.93 -9.14
N GLU A 158 2.10 12.84 -9.11
CA GLU A 158 1.82 11.57 -9.80
C GLU A 158 1.51 11.75 -11.29
N LEU A 159 2.31 12.59 -11.98
CA LEU A 159 2.07 13.01 -13.37
C LEU A 159 1.96 11.83 -14.34
N GLU A 160 2.86 10.87 -14.19
CA GLU A 160 3.06 9.69 -15.01
C GLU A 160 2.93 8.42 -14.17
N GLY A 161 2.86 7.25 -14.82
CA GLY A 161 2.74 5.96 -14.13
C GLY A 161 3.96 5.65 -13.27
N GLU A 162 5.15 5.78 -13.84
CA GLU A 162 6.44 5.50 -13.17
C GLU A 162 6.69 6.38 -11.95
N GLY A 163 6.21 7.62 -11.99
CA GLY A 163 6.28 8.54 -10.86
C GLY A 163 5.31 8.24 -9.72
N LYS A 164 4.47 7.21 -9.77
CA LYS A 164 3.56 6.86 -8.67
C LYS A 164 4.24 5.95 -7.66
N TRP A 165 3.80 6.03 -6.40
CA TRP A 165 4.10 5.00 -5.40
C TRP A 165 3.23 3.77 -5.64
N SER A 166 3.68 2.58 -5.24
CA SER A 166 2.79 1.42 -5.21
C SER A 166 1.77 1.54 -4.08
N ASN A 167 0.66 0.81 -4.19
CA ASN A 167 -0.34 0.79 -3.12
C ASN A 167 0.19 0.16 -1.83
N GLY A 168 1.22 -0.70 -1.90
CA GLY A 168 1.89 -1.23 -0.70
C GLY A 168 2.59 -0.14 0.10
N ILE A 169 3.35 0.72 -0.56
CA ILE A 169 4.00 1.88 0.08
C ILE A 169 2.96 2.89 0.59
N VAL A 170 1.88 3.12 -0.15
CA VAL A 170 0.79 3.98 0.32
C VAL A 170 0.06 3.37 1.52
N GLY A 171 -0.14 2.05 1.56
CA GLY A 171 -0.69 1.35 2.72
C GLY A 171 0.19 1.48 3.96
N ALA A 172 1.52 1.37 3.78
CA ALA A 172 2.48 1.61 4.85
C ALA A 172 2.42 3.04 5.37
N ALA A 173 2.46 4.03 4.47
CA ALA A 173 2.33 5.45 4.80
C ALA A 173 1.03 5.74 5.56
N LEU A 174 -0.09 5.16 5.11
CA LEU A 174 -1.39 5.32 5.76
C LEU A 174 -1.39 4.75 7.17
N ALA A 175 -0.82 3.56 7.37
CA ALA A 175 -0.70 2.94 8.69
C ALA A 175 0.16 3.78 9.64
N ILE A 176 1.32 4.28 9.18
CA ILE A 176 2.19 5.15 9.98
C ILE A 176 1.45 6.45 10.34
N ASN A 177 0.85 7.13 9.35
CA ASN A 177 0.11 8.37 9.59
C ASN A 177 -1.08 8.18 10.55
N SER A 178 -1.69 6.99 10.54
CA SER A 178 -2.78 6.61 11.46
C SER A 178 -2.30 6.26 12.86
N GLY A 179 -0.99 6.32 13.11
CA GLY A 179 -0.38 6.09 14.42
C GLY A 179 -0.19 4.62 14.78
N ALA A 180 0.00 3.73 13.79
CA ALA A 180 0.43 2.36 14.05
C ALA A 180 1.72 2.35 14.90
N ALA A 181 1.80 1.44 15.87
CA ALA A 181 3.01 1.28 16.68
C ALA A 181 4.16 0.71 15.85
N ASN A 182 3.85 -0.28 15.01
CA ASN A 182 4.77 -0.88 14.05
C ASN A 182 4.03 -1.17 12.74
N VAL A 183 4.71 -1.00 11.62
CA VAL A 183 4.22 -1.35 10.29
C VAL A 183 5.13 -2.41 9.69
N ILE A 184 4.61 -3.62 9.51
CA ILE A 184 5.35 -4.78 9.01
C ILE A 184 4.89 -5.07 7.57
N LEU A 185 5.79 -4.91 6.61
CA LEU A 185 5.53 -5.21 5.20
C LEU A 185 5.74 -6.69 4.93
N THR A 186 4.85 -7.31 4.18
CA THR A 186 5.08 -8.64 3.62
C THR A 186 4.45 -8.75 2.23
N GLY A 187 5.10 -9.46 1.32
CA GLY A 187 4.70 -9.50 -0.08
C GLY A 187 4.87 -8.15 -0.79
N ILE A 188 5.75 -7.29 -0.27
CA ILE A 188 6.07 -5.98 -0.85
C ILE A 188 7.58 -5.94 -1.09
N ASP A 189 7.97 -6.27 -2.31
CA ASP A 189 9.36 -6.20 -2.78
C ASP A 189 9.47 -5.22 -3.97
N PRO A 190 10.03 -4.01 -3.77
CA PRO A 190 10.28 -3.05 -4.84
C PRO A 190 11.21 -3.56 -5.95
N LEU A 191 12.05 -4.55 -5.66
CA LEU A 191 13.07 -5.10 -6.56
C LEU A 191 12.61 -6.39 -7.27
N SER A 192 11.46 -6.95 -6.87
CA SER A 192 10.85 -8.12 -7.52
C SER A 192 10.51 -7.86 -8.99
N LYS A 193 10.73 -8.87 -9.84
CA LYS A 193 10.47 -8.81 -11.30
C LYS A 193 9.00 -9.07 -11.70
N GLY A 194 8.05 -9.23 -10.77
CA GLY A 194 6.66 -9.54 -11.13
C GLY A 194 5.62 -9.51 -9.99
N HIS A 195 4.34 -9.58 -10.37
CA HIS A 195 3.18 -9.77 -9.49
C HIS A 195 2.71 -11.24 -9.56
N LYS A 196 2.23 -11.83 -8.45
CA LYS A 196 1.75 -13.24 -8.42
C LYS A 196 0.67 -13.56 -9.48
N TYR A 197 -0.07 -12.54 -9.91
CA TYR A 197 -1.19 -12.65 -10.86
C TYR A 197 -0.81 -12.37 -12.32
N ASN A 198 0.47 -12.17 -12.66
CA ASN A 198 0.86 -11.74 -14.00
C ASN A 198 1.92 -12.67 -14.59
N SER A 199 1.49 -13.53 -15.52
CA SER A 199 2.36 -14.39 -16.35
C SER A 199 3.19 -13.62 -17.38
N LEU A 200 3.13 -12.27 -17.39
CA LEU A 200 3.64 -11.41 -18.46
C LEU A 200 4.99 -10.73 -18.19
N ASN A 201 5.73 -11.05 -17.11
CA ASN A 201 7.11 -10.55 -16.87
C ASN A 201 7.30 -9.02 -17.07
N LEU A 202 6.26 -8.21 -16.85
CA LEU A 202 6.35 -6.76 -16.99
C LEU A 202 7.18 -6.18 -15.84
N SER A 203 8.17 -5.34 -16.17
CA SER A 203 8.98 -4.63 -15.18
C SER A 203 8.10 -3.80 -14.24
N ARG A 204 8.40 -3.85 -12.94
CA ARG A 204 7.63 -3.14 -11.92
C ARG A 204 7.79 -1.63 -12.11
N MET A 205 6.72 -0.96 -12.53
CA MET A 205 6.68 0.45 -12.91
C MET A 205 7.09 1.43 -11.78
N HIS A 206 7.00 1.04 -10.51
CA HIS A 206 7.17 1.94 -9.35
C HIS A 206 8.45 1.69 -8.54
N ARG A 207 9.43 0.96 -9.09
CA ARG A 207 10.62 0.51 -8.35
C ARG A 207 11.36 1.66 -7.67
N GLU A 208 11.74 2.69 -8.41
CA GLU A 208 12.57 3.79 -7.92
C GLU A 208 11.83 4.65 -6.88
N THR A 209 10.55 4.95 -7.12
CA THR A 209 9.71 5.74 -6.21
C THR A 209 9.41 5.00 -4.91
N ASP A 210 9.21 3.68 -4.96
CA ASP A 210 9.02 2.85 -3.78
C ASP A 210 10.29 2.77 -2.93
N LEU A 211 11.45 2.51 -3.56
CA LEU A 211 12.74 2.47 -2.85
C LEU A 211 13.05 3.80 -2.18
N LEU A 212 12.83 4.92 -2.88
CA LEU A 212 13.04 6.26 -2.32
C LEU A 212 12.13 6.50 -1.10
N ALA A 213 10.87 6.08 -1.15
CA ALA A 213 9.96 6.25 -0.01
C ALA A 213 10.41 5.43 1.20
N LEU A 214 10.82 4.16 1.00
CA LEU A 214 11.33 3.31 2.07
C LEU A 214 12.62 3.86 2.67
N GLN A 215 13.53 4.38 1.84
CA GLN A 215 14.74 5.06 2.31
C GLN A 215 14.38 6.25 3.20
N ILE A 216 13.46 7.11 2.76
CA ILE A 216 13.01 8.26 3.56
C ILE A 216 12.39 7.79 4.89
N PHE A 217 11.59 6.72 4.89
CA PHE A 217 11.01 6.18 6.12
C PHE A 217 12.10 5.70 7.09
N ALA A 218 13.14 5.04 6.58
CA ALA A 218 14.27 4.59 7.38
C ALA A 218 15.10 5.76 7.93
N GLU A 219 15.41 6.76 7.10
CA GLU A 219 16.14 7.98 7.49
C GLU A 219 15.40 8.77 8.59
N GLN A 220 14.07 8.82 8.50
CA GLN A 220 13.20 9.44 9.50
C GLN A 220 12.96 8.56 10.74
N ARG A 221 13.52 7.35 10.78
CA ARG A 221 13.33 6.35 11.86
C ARG A 221 11.85 6.03 12.10
N LEU A 222 11.04 6.00 11.05
CA LEU A 222 9.65 5.55 11.13
C LEU A 222 9.61 4.04 11.43
N PRO A 223 8.59 3.54 12.15
CA PRO A 223 8.54 2.16 12.61
C PRO A 223 8.08 1.21 11.50
N VAL A 224 8.82 1.16 10.39
CA VAL A 224 8.56 0.29 9.24
C VAL A 224 9.58 -0.84 9.17
N PHE A 225 9.07 -2.05 9.00
CA PHE A 225 9.84 -3.29 8.97
C PHE A 225 9.37 -4.15 7.80
N THR A 226 10.13 -5.19 7.47
CA THR A 226 9.66 -6.25 6.59
C THR A 226 9.66 -7.59 7.32
N ALA A 227 8.70 -8.46 7.01
CA ALA A 227 8.71 -9.86 7.43
C ALA A 227 9.47 -10.76 6.44
N ASP A 228 9.86 -10.21 5.29
CA ASP A 228 10.48 -10.97 4.21
C ASP A 228 12.01 -10.80 4.24
N PRO A 229 12.81 -11.85 4.57
CA PRO A 229 14.26 -11.72 4.73
C PRO A 229 14.99 -11.22 3.49
N HIS A 230 14.55 -11.64 2.29
CA HIS A 230 15.14 -11.20 1.03
C HIS A 230 14.90 -9.70 0.76
N VAL A 231 13.78 -9.14 1.22
CA VAL A 231 13.49 -7.70 1.12
C VAL A 231 14.40 -6.93 2.08
N ALA A 232 14.58 -7.42 3.32
CA ALA A 232 15.47 -6.77 4.30
C ALA A 232 16.91 -6.66 3.76
N GLN A 233 17.41 -7.75 3.17
CA GLN A 233 18.76 -7.81 2.58
C GLN A 233 18.96 -6.83 1.40
N SER A 234 17.89 -6.48 0.69
CA SER A 234 17.98 -5.77 -0.59
C SER A 234 17.49 -4.32 -0.54
N THR A 235 16.76 -3.91 0.52
CA THR A 235 16.14 -2.57 0.65
C THR A 235 16.60 -1.78 1.88
N ASN A 236 17.54 -2.32 2.66
CA ASN A 236 17.97 -1.79 3.97
C ASN A 236 16.85 -1.64 5.02
N LEU A 237 15.67 -2.18 4.76
CA LEU A 237 14.61 -2.26 5.77
C LEU A 237 15.00 -3.23 6.88
N ALA A 238 14.68 -2.86 8.12
CA ALA A 238 14.83 -3.75 9.25
C ALA A 238 13.88 -4.96 9.14
N LEU A 239 14.41 -6.16 9.46
CA LEU A 239 13.61 -7.38 9.54
C LEU A 239 12.80 -7.39 10.85
N TRP A 240 11.55 -7.85 10.80
CA TRP A 240 10.70 -8.06 11.97
C TRP A 240 10.81 -9.50 12.52
N PRO A 241 10.79 -9.69 13.86
CA PRO A 241 10.94 -8.65 14.88
C PRO A 241 12.37 -8.11 14.84
N LEU A 242 12.54 -6.86 15.27
CA LEU A 242 13.87 -6.34 15.50
C LEU A 242 14.53 -7.25 16.54
N LYS A 243 15.56 -8.02 16.15
CA LYS A 243 16.35 -8.77 17.12
C LYS A 243 16.89 -7.75 18.10
N HIS A 244 16.44 -7.77 19.35
CA HIS A 244 17.15 -7.07 20.40
C HIS A 244 18.60 -7.58 20.35
N ALA A 245 19.56 -6.68 20.16
CA ALA A 245 20.94 -6.99 20.44
C ALA A 245 20.97 -7.45 21.90
N VAL A 246 21.09 -8.76 22.11
CA VAL A 246 21.33 -9.34 23.43
C VAL A 246 22.57 -8.63 23.96
N GLY A 247 22.40 -7.88 25.04
CA GLY A 247 23.47 -7.10 25.63
C GLY A 247 24.68 -7.98 25.90
N LEU A 248 25.82 -7.56 25.35
CA LEU A 248 27.14 -7.92 25.86
C LEU A 248 27.22 -7.37 27.29
N ASN A 249 26.81 -8.16 28.27
CA ASN A 249 27.13 -7.97 29.68
C ASN A 249 27.16 -9.34 30.36
N GLY A 250 28.06 -10.19 29.88
CA GLY A 250 28.60 -11.31 30.63
C GLY A 250 29.94 -10.89 31.23
N HIS A 251 29.92 -10.03 32.25
CA HIS A 251 31.08 -9.86 33.11
C HIS A 251 31.12 -11.06 34.07
N ALA A 252 32.00 -12.01 33.75
CA ALA A 252 32.55 -12.89 34.75
C ALA A 252 33.49 -12.08 35.65
N VAL A 253 33.20 -12.08 36.95
CA VAL A 253 34.19 -12.03 38.03
C VAL A 253 33.89 -13.22 38.92
#